data_AF-A0A815UCE1-F1
#
_entry.id   AF-A0A815UCE1-F1
#
_cell.length_a   1.000
_cell.length_b   1.000
_cell.length_c   1.000
_cell.angle_alpha   90.00
_cell.angle_beta   90.00
_cell.angle_gamma   90.00
#
_symmetry.space_group_name_H-M   'P 1'
#
loop_
_entity.id
_entity.type
_entity.pdbx_description
1 polymer ?
#
loop_
_entity_poly.entity_id
_entity_poly.type
_entity_poly.pdbx_seq_one_letter_code
_entity_poly.pdbx_strand_id
1 'polypeptide(L)'
;MDVGYLSFHDEIPIFSSLLRELHINVSSLTECLYLLDGRLNQLRIFYVNIKIIHHIAPNIDMKKKLDNLRCFSLISKNETFCYSQSIVPLLHRMSNLKRLDLYLIIDENKFIDGNCLNNDIINHLPRLNHFIFNIQSRIYEYNQTDIRSNEDIQITFKTFPNHKVISCVDFFPEQNFARCHYYSYPYTMENYDKISNNFPGGLFKCVREISLFDERPFQHEFFIKISEAFPFLQKLTLENFQSQNKKSDEDDQHLSIIEYSYLTELRLLDVHDDYIEQFLFHSKSVLPNNISLSVQYDFLKRVTNHFTREQTRINSAKIKHVFLAGPGQHHLSKDFYQYFPNLQSYCFSLIT
;
A
#
# COMPACT_ATOMS: atom_id res chain seq x y z
N MET A 1 13.87 23.14 17.66
CA MET A 1 13.94 22.76 16.24
C MET A 1 12.50 22.63 15.83
N ASP A 2 12.00 23.56 15.03
CA ASP A 2 10.55 23.64 14.79
C ASP A 2 10.17 22.63 13.71
N VAL A 3 9.28 21.71 14.06
CA VAL A 3 8.70 20.69 13.19
C VAL A 3 7.25 21.09 12.96
N GLY A 4 6.89 21.31 11.69
CA GLY A 4 5.51 21.61 11.30
C GLY A 4 4.83 20.36 10.75
N TYR A 5 3.56 20.16 11.14
CA TYR A 5 2.64 19.19 10.55
C TYR A 5 1.48 19.96 9.92
N LEU A 6 1.10 19.63 8.69
CA LEU A 6 0.00 20.29 7.99
C LEU A 6 -0.93 19.30 7.29
N SER A 7 -2.22 19.64 7.32
CA SER A 7 -3.27 19.07 6.50
C SER A 7 -3.92 20.21 5.70
N PHE A 8 -4.15 20.05 4.41
CA PHE A 8 -4.49 21.15 3.49
C PHE A 8 -5.92 21.72 3.64
N HIS A 9 -6.68 21.31 4.66
CA HIS A 9 -7.90 22.02 5.06
C HIS A 9 -7.62 23.27 5.91
N ASP A 10 -6.36 23.48 6.31
CA ASP A 10 -5.92 24.67 7.02
C ASP A 10 -5.32 25.70 6.05
N GLU A 11 -5.59 26.99 6.25
CA GLU A 11 -4.91 28.08 5.51
C GLU A 11 -3.39 27.89 5.57
N ILE A 12 -2.69 28.00 4.44
CA ILE A 12 -1.22 27.86 4.36
C ILE A 12 -0.59 28.80 5.40
N PRO A 13 -0.03 28.28 6.52
CA PRO A 13 0.45 29.15 7.56
C PRO A 13 1.68 29.94 7.08
N ILE A 14 1.80 31.17 7.55
CA ILE A 14 3.01 31.97 7.36
C ILE A 14 4.13 31.31 8.18
N PHE A 15 4.97 30.50 7.54
CA PHE A 15 6.10 29.86 8.23
C PHE A 15 7.15 30.87 8.65
N SER A 16 7.72 30.65 9.85
CA SER A 16 8.91 31.35 10.30
C SER A 16 10.10 30.98 9.39
N SER A 17 11.06 31.90 9.24
CA SER A 17 12.32 31.68 8.51
C SER A 17 13.24 30.63 9.15
N LEU A 18 12.81 29.98 10.23
CA LEU A 18 13.58 28.98 10.99
C LEU A 18 13.08 27.54 10.79
N LEU A 19 12.01 27.33 10.02
CA LEU A 19 11.50 25.99 9.73
C LEU A 19 12.56 25.20 8.94
N ARG A 20 12.97 24.03 9.45
CA ARG A 20 13.99 23.17 8.84
C ARG A 20 13.49 21.80 8.42
N GLU A 21 12.34 21.39 8.95
CA GLU A 21 11.67 20.11 8.73
C GLU A 21 10.17 20.33 8.59
N LEU A 22 9.58 19.69 7.57
CA LEU A 22 8.15 19.78 7.29
C LEU A 22 7.63 18.41 6.86
N HIS A 23 6.53 17.99 7.50
CA HIS A 23 5.76 16.80 7.18
C HIS A 23 4.39 17.22 6.67
N ILE A 24 4.03 16.82 5.46
CA ILE A 24 2.75 17.22 4.87
C ILE A 24 2.05 16.08 4.15
N ASN A 25 0.72 16.06 4.29
CA ASN A 25 -0.17 15.28 3.44
C ASN A 25 -0.77 16.21 2.37
N VAL A 26 -0.52 15.94 1.10
CA VAL A 26 -1.06 16.73 -0.02
C VAL A 26 -1.91 15.87 -0.94
N SER A 27 -2.89 16.51 -1.59
CA SER A 27 -3.87 15.87 -2.46
C SER A 27 -3.41 15.73 -3.91
N SER A 28 -2.30 16.37 -4.27
CA SER A 28 -1.68 16.27 -5.59
C SER A 28 -0.18 16.61 -5.55
N LEU A 29 0.56 16.17 -6.59
CA LEU A 29 1.94 16.61 -6.79
C LEU A 29 2.01 18.13 -7.06
N THR A 30 1.03 18.67 -7.76
CA THR A 30 0.88 20.10 -8.03
C THR A 30 0.96 20.93 -6.76
N GLU A 31 0.21 20.55 -5.72
CA GLU A 31 0.26 21.20 -4.40
C GLU A 31 1.65 21.10 -3.76
N CYS A 32 2.26 19.91 -3.80
CA CYS A 32 3.63 19.70 -3.33
C CYS A 32 4.62 20.66 -4.01
N LEU A 33 4.51 20.78 -5.34
CA LEU A 33 5.38 21.63 -6.15
C LEU A 33 5.19 23.12 -5.82
N TYR A 34 3.94 23.59 -5.68
CA TYR A 34 3.67 24.98 -5.29
C TYR A 34 4.26 25.33 -3.93
N LEU A 35 4.19 24.42 -2.96
CA LEU A 35 4.81 24.60 -1.65
C LEU A 35 6.34 24.73 -1.78
N LEU A 36 6.95 23.85 -2.58
CA LEU A 36 8.39 23.84 -2.81
C LEU A 36 8.91 25.09 -3.53
N ASP A 37 8.17 25.63 -4.50
CA ASP A 37 8.62 26.78 -5.30
C ASP A 37 8.59 28.12 -4.52
N GLY A 38 7.80 28.17 -3.44
CA GLY A 38 7.67 29.32 -2.53
C GLY A 38 8.84 29.55 -1.56
N ARG A 39 8.51 29.92 -0.31
CA ARG A 39 9.48 30.26 0.77
C ARG A 39 10.26 29.04 1.31
N LEU A 40 9.95 27.83 0.84
CA LEU A 40 10.50 26.57 1.35
C LEU A 40 11.90 26.22 0.82
N ASN A 41 12.50 27.05 -0.05
CA ASN A 41 13.91 26.94 -0.42
C ASN A 41 14.89 26.99 0.77
N GLN A 42 14.45 27.30 1.98
CA GLN A 42 15.29 27.30 3.19
C GLN A 42 15.28 25.94 3.95
N LEU A 43 14.39 25.01 3.58
CA LEU A 43 14.28 23.72 4.23
C LEU A 43 15.53 22.87 4.01
N ARG A 44 15.90 22.09 5.03
CA ARG A 44 16.95 21.07 4.94
C ARG A 44 16.35 19.67 4.82
N ILE A 45 15.18 19.44 5.41
CA ILE A 45 14.49 18.17 5.46
C ILE A 45 13.04 18.39 5.04
N PHE A 46 12.52 17.57 4.14
CA PHE A 46 11.14 17.65 3.68
C PHE A 46 10.57 16.24 3.48
N TYR A 47 9.55 15.91 4.27
CA TYR A 47 8.82 14.65 4.17
C TYR A 47 7.44 14.92 3.61
N VAL A 48 7.11 14.26 2.51
CA VAL A 48 5.83 14.43 1.85
C VAL A 48 5.17 13.08 1.67
N ASN A 49 3.97 12.99 2.23
CA ASN A 49 3.05 11.92 1.88
C ASN A 49 2.04 12.50 0.89
N ILE A 50 2.04 12.00 -0.33
CA ILE A 50 1.10 12.44 -1.35
C ILE A 50 -0.02 11.39 -1.41
N LYS A 51 -1.21 11.78 -0.98
CA LYS A 51 -2.45 11.03 -1.19
C LYS A 51 -3.16 11.65 -2.39
N ILE A 52 -2.78 11.25 -3.61
CA ILE A 52 -3.33 11.92 -4.81
C ILE A 52 -4.83 11.66 -4.95
N ILE A 53 -5.65 12.70 -4.92
CA ILE A 53 -7.09 12.59 -5.22
C ILE A 53 -7.38 12.91 -6.69
N HIS A 54 -6.50 13.67 -7.39
CA HIS A 54 -6.75 14.10 -8.77
C HIS A 54 -5.54 14.02 -9.72
N HIS A 55 -5.82 13.57 -10.96
CA HIS A 55 -4.90 13.12 -12.01
C HIS A 55 -4.24 14.20 -12.88
N ILE A 56 -4.30 15.48 -12.51
CA ILE A 56 -3.79 16.51 -13.42
C ILE A 56 -2.29 16.67 -13.18
N ALA A 57 -1.50 16.04 -14.05
CA ALA A 57 -0.09 16.38 -14.22
C ALA A 57 -0.01 17.85 -14.62
N PRO A 58 0.53 18.73 -13.77
CA PRO A 58 0.55 20.12 -14.10
C PRO A 58 1.74 20.36 -15.04
N ASN A 59 1.49 21.08 -16.13
CA ASN A 59 2.54 21.61 -16.99
C ASN A 59 3.16 22.84 -16.29
N ILE A 60 3.84 22.63 -15.16
CA ILE A 60 4.46 23.73 -14.42
C ILE A 60 5.88 23.92 -14.93
N ASP A 61 6.10 25.02 -15.66
CA ASP A 61 7.42 25.54 -15.99
C ASP A 61 8.12 26.05 -14.72
N MET A 62 8.63 25.12 -13.90
CA MET A 62 9.34 25.45 -12.67
C MET A 62 10.85 25.51 -12.91
N LYS A 63 11.41 26.72 -12.90
CA LYS A 63 12.85 26.97 -13.18
C LYS A 63 13.75 26.99 -11.94
N LYS A 64 13.20 26.97 -10.73
CA LYS A 64 13.96 27.24 -9.50
C LYS A 64 14.68 26.00 -8.97
N LYS A 65 15.98 26.08 -8.69
CA LYS A 65 16.72 24.98 -8.02
C LYS A 65 16.35 24.86 -6.54
N LEU A 66 16.37 23.65 -6.01
CA LEU A 66 16.08 23.31 -4.61
C LEU A 66 17.36 22.90 -3.87
N ASP A 67 18.41 23.71 -4.00
CA ASP A 67 19.79 23.36 -3.61
C ASP A 67 20.02 23.23 -2.09
N ASN A 68 19.09 23.69 -1.25
CA ASN A 68 19.25 23.59 0.20
C ASN A 68 18.75 22.27 0.78
N LEU A 69 17.90 21.55 0.04
CA LEU A 69 17.28 20.33 0.51
C LEU A 69 18.32 19.20 0.59
N ARG A 70 18.38 18.53 1.75
CA ARG A 70 19.32 17.43 2.03
C ARG A 70 18.61 16.10 2.22
N CYS A 71 17.37 16.11 2.69
CA CYS A 71 16.55 14.92 2.86
C CYS A 71 15.20 15.14 2.19
N PHE A 72 14.76 14.18 1.39
CA PHE A 72 13.46 14.18 0.75
C PHE A 72 12.85 12.80 0.86
N SER A 73 11.59 12.74 1.27
CA SER A 73 10.80 11.51 1.27
C SER A 73 9.51 11.75 0.50
N LEU A 74 9.20 10.85 -0.41
CA LEU A 74 7.98 10.88 -1.20
C LEU A 74 7.30 9.53 -1.12
N ILE A 75 6.09 9.51 -0.56
CA ILE A 75 5.21 8.35 -0.57
C ILE A 75 4.00 8.65 -1.45
N SER A 76 3.83 7.86 -2.51
CA SER A 76 2.66 7.87 -3.38
C SER A 76 2.09 6.47 -3.49
N LYS A 77 0.89 6.29 -2.93
CA LYS A 77 0.16 5.02 -2.93
C LYS A 77 -0.82 4.86 -4.11
N ASN A 78 -0.99 5.88 -4.95
CA ASN A 78 -2.00 5.88 -6.01
C ASN A 78 -1.35 5.64 -7.38
N GLU A 79 -2.08 4.91 -8.23
CA GLU A 79 -1.53 4.16 -9.37
C GLU A 79 -1.17 4.99 -10.61
N THR A 80 -1.11 6.32 -10.54
CA THR A 80 -0.98 7.15 -11.74
C THR A 80 0.00 8.29 -11.52
N PHE A 81 1.28 7.97 -11.57
CA PHE A 81 2.34 8.98 -11.61
C PHE A 81 3.08 8.92 -12.93
N CYS A 82 3.12 10.04 -13.65
CA CYS A 82 4.07 10.26 -14.74
C CYS A 82 5.48 10.43 -14.15
N TYR A 83 6.10 9.32 -13.78
CA TYR A 83 7.43 9.26 -13.19
C TYR A 83 8.46 10.11 -13.97
N SER A 84 8.57 9.87 -15.27
CA SER A 84 9.48 10.54 -16.20
C SER A 84 9.18 12.03 -16.39
N GLN A 85 7.91 12.42 -16.39
CA GLN A 85 7.51 13.80 -16.66
C GLN A 85 7.47 14.68 -15.39
N SER A 86 7.30 14.07 -14.22
CA SER A 86 7.02 14.83 -13.00
C SER A 86 7.99 14.53 -11.85
N ILE A 87 8.29 13.26 -11.59
CA ILE A 87 9.19 12.89 -10.48
C ILE A 87 10.65 13.13 -10.86
N VAL A 88 11.08 12.65 -12.02
CA VAL A 88 12.47 12.78 -12.48
C VAL A 88 12.90 14.26 -12.56
N PRO A 89 12.15 15.16 -13.23
CA PRO A 89 12.53 16.58 -13.29
C PRO A 89 12.53 17.26 -11.92
N LEU A 90 11.62 16.88 -11.02
CA LEU A 90 11.61 17.39 -9.65
C LEU A 90 12.88 16.99 -8.90
N LEU A 91 13.25 15.72 -8.95
CA LEU A 91 14.44 15.20 -8.26
C LEU A 91 15.72 15.84 -8.82
N HIS A 92 15.83 16.06 -10.13
CA HIS A 92 16.98 16.72 -10.75
C HIS A 92 17.23 18.14 -10.23
N ARG A 93 16.19 18.82 -9.73
CA ARG A 93 16.31 20.15 -9.11
C ARG A 93 16.91 20.10 -7.70
N MET A 94 17.00 18.92 -7.10
CA MET A 94 17.49 18.68 -5.73
C MET A 94 18.92 18.12 -5.71
N SER A 95 19.81 18.63 -6.57
CA SER A 95 21.20 18.12 -6.76
C SER A 95 22.05 17.92 -5.48
N ASN A 96 21.64 18.57 -4.39
CA ASN A 96 22.31 18.58 -3.10
C ASN A 96 21.77 17.58 -2.07
N LEU A 97 20.79 16.77 -2.48
CA LEU A 97 20.17 15.74 -1.67
C LEU A 97 21.21 14.71 -1.21
N LYS A 98 21.15 14.35 0.06
CA LYS A 98 21.97 13.30 0.68
C LYS A 98 21.16 12.04 0.97
N ARG A 99 19.89 12.23 1.34
CA ARG A 99 18.94 11.16 1.64
C ARG A 99 17.68 11.27 0.80
N LEU A 100 17.29 10.17 0.18
CA LEU A 100 16.07 10.03 -0.60
C LEU A 100 15.33 8.76 -0.16
N ASP A 101 14.06 8.90 0.20
CA ASP A 101 13.17 7.78 0.48
C ASP A 101 11.98 7.83 -0.51
N LEU A 102 11.82 6.83 -1.38
CA LEU A 102 10.77 6.80 -2.40
C LEU A 102 9.84 5.60 -2.26
N TYR A 103 8.55 5.84 -2.11
CA TYR A 103 7.52 4.83 -2.28
C TYR A 103 6.64 5.23 -3.46
N LEU A 104 6.71 4.50 -4.57
CA LEU A 104 6.04 4.87 -5.82
C LEU A 104 5.30 3.69 -6.45
N ILE A 105 4.09 3.96 -6.94
CA ILE A 105 3.40 3.11 -7.91
C ILE A 105 3.39 3.85 -9.24
N ILE A 106 4.08 3.29 -10.23
CA ILE A 106 4.37 3.90 -11.52
C ILE A 106 3.59 3.17 -12.59
N ASP A 107 2.93 3.97 -13.42
CA ASP A 107 2.16 3.49 -14.55
C ASP A 107 2.60 4.24 -15.82
N GLU A 108 3.68 3.75 -16.43
CA GLU A 108 4.28 4.34 -17.64
C GLU A 108 4.40 3.33 -18.79
N ASN A 109 3.64 2.24 -18.71
CA ASN A 109 3.70 1.13 -19.67
C ASN A 109 5.14 0.61 -19.93
N LYS A 110 6.00 0.64 -18.91
CA LYS A 110 7.38 0.12 -18.95
C LYS A 110 7.83 -0.25 -17.54
N PHE A 111 8.69 -1.24 -17.42
CA PHE A 111 9.39 -1.49 -16.16
C PHE A 111 10.49 -0.45 -15.95
N ILE A 112 10.50 0.11 -14.75
CA ILE A 112 11.56 0.99 -14.30
C ILE A 112 12.62 0.11 -13.65
N ASP A 113 13.67 -0.25 -14.38
CA ASP A 113 14.71 -1.15 -13.88
C ASP A 113 15.85 -0.37 -13.17
N GLY A 114 16.90 -1.07 -12.74
CA GLY A 114 18.07 -0.46 -12.12
C GLY A 114 18.83 0.49 -13.04
N ASN A 115 18.82 0.26 -14.35
CA ASN A 115 19.45 1.18 -15.31
C ASN A 115 18.65 2.48 -15.42
N CYS A 116 17.31 2.39 -15.47
CA CYS A 116 16.43 3.55 -15.41
C CYS A 116 16.71 4.37 -14.16
N LEU A 117 16.70 3.78 -12.96
CA LEU A 117 16.96 4.54 -11.73
C LEU A 117 18.37 5.14 -11.68
N ASN A 118 19.38 4.44 -12.21
CA ASN A 118 20.72 4.99 -12.29
C ASN A 118 20.76 6.25 -13.16
N ASN A 119 20.16 6.18 -14.35
CA ASN A 119 20.11 7.29 -15.29
C ASN A 119 19.24 8.43 -14.78
N ASP A 120 18.07 8.12 -14.23
CA ASP A 120 17.05 9.10 -13.89
C ASP A 120 17.29 9.74 -12.52
N ILE A 121 17.98 9.06 -11.59
CA ILE A 121 18.14 9.54 -10.21
C ILE A 121 19.61 9.60 -9.81
N ILE A 122 20.32 8.47 -9.83
CA ILE A 122 21.66 8.37 -9.21
C ILE A 122 22.66 9.31 -9.89
N ASN A 123 22.68 9.34 -11.23
CA ASN A 123 23.61 10.17 -11.99
C ASN A 123 23.37 11.68 -11.78
N HIS A 124 22.15 12.07 -11.40
CA HIS A 124 21.76 13.48 -11.20
C HIS A 124 21.86 13.93 -9.74
N LEU A 125 22.01 13.01 -8.80
CA LEU A 125 22.11 13.28 -7.36
C LEU A 125 23.48 12.84 -6.82
N PRO A 126 24.59 13.51 -7.20
CA PRO A 126 25.95 13.06 -6.87
C PRO A 126 26.28 13.09 -5.37
N ARG A 127 25.45 13.74 -4.56
CA ARG A 127 25.59 13.81 -3.09
C ARG A 127 24.75 12.77 -2.35
N LEU A 128 23.94 11.99 -3.07
CA LEU A 128 23.06 10.98 -2.51
C LEU A 128 23.89 9.83 -1.97
N ASN A 129 23.88 9.65 -0.65
CA ASN A 129 24.58 8.56 0.02
C ASN A 129 23.61 7.58 0.71
N HIS A 130 22.33 7.95 0.83
CA HIS A 130 21.28 7.11 1.35
C HIS A 130 20.08 7.14 0.40
N PHE A 131 19.74 5.99 -0.16
CA PHE A 131 18.59 5.85 -1.06
C PHE A 131 17.81 4.60 -0.71
N ILE A 132 16.63 4.80 -0.12
CA ILE A 132 15.69 3.73 0.18
C ILE A 132 14.51 3.87 -0.77
N PHE A 133 14.10 2.77 -1.38
CA PHE A 133 12.92 2.79 -2.24
C PHE A 133 12.08 1.53 -2.11
N ASN A 134 10.79 1.70 -2.40
CA ASN A 134 9.85 0.67 -2.81
C ASN A 134 9.17 1.22 -4.07
N ILE A 135 9.38 0.57 -5.20
CA ILE A 135 8.79 1.00 -6.46
C ILE A 135 8.09 -0.19 -7.12
N GLN A 136 6.85 0.07 -7.51
CA GLN A 136 6.06 -0.78 -8.38
C GLN A 136 5.98 -0.12 -9.75
N SER A 137 6.24 -0.87 -10.82
CA SER A 137 6.03 -0.43 -12.20
C SER A 137 5.12 -1.41 -12.93
N ARG A 138 4.30 -0.91 -13.86
CA ARG A 138 3.35 -1.70 -14.63
C ARG A 138 3.54 -1.55 -16.13
N ILE A 139 3.20 -2.62 -16.85
CA ILE A 139 3.12 -2.69 -18.30
C ILE A 139 1.74 -3.24 -18.65
N TYR A 140 0.97 -2.52 -19.45
CA TYR A 140 -0.30 -2.98 -20.01
C TYR A 140 -0.10 -3.52 -21.41
N GLU A 141 -1.06 -4.34 -21.87
CA GLU A 141 -1.10 -4.82 -23.26
C GLU A 141 0.21 -5.51 -23.66
N TYR A 142 0.76 -6.32 -22.75
CA TYR A 142 2.06 -6.91 -22.94
C TYR A 142 2.02 -7.99 -24.03
N ASN A 143 2.76 -7.77 -25.12
CA ASN A 143 3.13 -8.85 -26.01
C ASN A 143 4.14 -9.74 -25.28
N GLN A 144 3.89 -11.05 -25.20
CA GLN A 144 4.70 -12.01 -24.42
C GLN A 144 6.20 -12.04 -24.76
N THR A 145 6.62 -11.40 -25.85
CA THR A 145 7.99 -11.43 -26.38
C THR A 145 8.98 -10.48 -25.70
N ASP A 146 8.52 -9.44 -24.99
CA ASP A 146 9.39 -8.44 -24.32
C ASP A 146 9.34 -8.52 -22.78
N ILE A 147 8.80 -9.62 -22.26
CA ILE A 147 8.68 -9.83 -20.81
C ILE A 147 10.04 -10.18 -20.22
N ARG A 148 10.53 -9.31 -19.34
CA ARG A 148 11.70 -9.60 -18.51
C ARG A 148 11.33 -10.50 -17.36
N SER A 149 12.14 -11.54 -17.14
CA SER A 149 12.05 -12.36 -15.93
C SER A 149 12.46 -11.56 -14.68
N ASN A 150 12.17 -12.11 -13.51
CA ASN A 150 12.64 -11.51 -12.27
C ASN A 150 14.17 -11.43 -12.21
N GLU A 151 14.85 -12.45 -12.73
CA GLU A 151 16.30 -12.52 -12.83
C GLU A 151 16.86 -11.42 -13.73
N ASP A 152 16.22 -11.17 -14.87
CA ASP A 152 16.62 -10.11 -15.79
C ASP A 152 16.54 -8.73 -15.13
N ILE A 153 15.45 -8.46 -14.40
CA ILE A 153 15.31 -7.22 -13.63
C ILE A 153 16.36 -7.14 -12.53
N GLN A 154 16.52 -8.20 -11.74
CA GLN A 154 17.44 -8.24 -10.61
C GLN A 154 18.91 -7.99 -11.04
N ILE A 155 19.29 -8.43 -12.24
CA ILE A 155 20.62 -8.20 -12.82
C ILE A 155 20.92 -6.71 -13.03
N THR A 156 19.91 -5.90 -13.38
CA THR A 156 20.09 -4.46 -13.62
C THR A 156 20.46 -3.69 -12.34
N PHE A 157 20.24 -4.27 -11.16
CA PHE A 157 20.59 -3.70 -9.87
C PHE A 157 21.96 -4.17 -9.33
N LYS A 158 22.73 -4.98 -10.08
CA LYS A 158 24.03 -5.50 -9.60
C LYS A 158 25.05 -4.40 -9.27
N THR A 159 25.00 -3.29 -9.99
CA THR A 159 25.90 -2.14 -9.81
C THR A 159 25.29 -1.06 -8.92
N PHE A 160 24.11 -1.30 -8.34
CA PHE A 160 23.39 -0.28 -7.58
C PHE A 160 24.14 0.02 -6.28
N PRO A 161 24.45 1.30 -5.98
CA PRO A 161 25.27 1.64 -4.83
C PRO A 161 24.57 1.35 -3.50
N ASN A 162 25.32 0.72 -2.60
CA ASN A 162 25.07 0.58 -1.15
C ASN A 162 23.88 -0.26 -0.68
N HIS A 163 23.11 -0.95 -1.55
CA HIS A 163 21.93 -1.69 -1.10
C HIS A 163 21.71 -2.98 -1.89
N LYS A 164 21.33 -4.05 -1.17
CA LYS A 164 20.74 -5.23 -1.81
C LYS A 164 19.34 -4.83 -2.27
N VAL A 165 19.01 -5.03 -3.54
CA VAL A 165 17.66 -4.83 -4.06
C VAL A 165 17.00 -6.19 -4.16
N ILE A 166 15.72 -6.28 -3.82
CA ILE A 166 14.90 -7.47 -4.08
C ILE A 166 13.86 -7.07 -5.13
N SER A 167 13.66 -7.92 -6.13
CA SER A 167 12.58 -7.78 -7.10
C SER A 167 11.63 -8.99 -7.11
N CYS A 168 10.40 -8.73 -7.54
CA CYS A 168 9.39 -9.71 -7.88
C CYS A 168 8.66 -9.24 -9.14
N VAL A 169 8.49 -10.13 -10.11
CA VAL A 169 7.72 -9.87 -11.33
C VAL A 169 6.48 -10.75 -11.32
N ASP A 170 5.32 -10.12 -11.47
CA ASP A 170 4.02 -10.76 -11.51
C ASP A 170 3.38 -10.57 -12.89
N PHE A 171 2.67 -11.60 -13.34
CA PHE A 171 1.92 -11.61 -14.60
C PHE A 171 0.44 -11.78 -14.31
N PHE A 172 -0.36 -10.90 -14.89
CA PHE A 172 -1.81 -10.83 -14.73
C PHE A 172 -2.45 -10.96 -16.12
N PRO A 173 -2.52 -12.18 -16.67
CA PRO A 173 -3.06 -12.42 -18.01
C PRO A 173 -4.54 -12.05 -18.17
N GLU A 174 -5.39 -12.19 -17.15
CA GLU A 174 -6.81 -11.87 -17.28
C GLU A 174 -7.05 -10.36 -17.41
N GLN A 175 -6.24 -9.56 -16.73
CA GLN A 175 -6.25 -8.09 -16.75
C GLN A 175 -5.24 -7.52 -17.74
N ASN A 176 -4.55 -8.38 -18.50
CA ASN A 176 -3.62 -8.02 -19.56
C ASN A 176 -2.53 -7.02 -19.11
N PHE A 177 -1.96 -7.22 -17.92
CA PHE A 177 -0.82 -6.44 -17.46
C PHE A 177 0.26 -7.28 -16.75
N ALA A 178 1.46 -6.74 -16.68
CA ALA A 178 2.55 -7.27 -15.89
C ALA A 178 3.00 -6.20 -14.88
N ARG A 179 3.46 -6.65 -13.72
CA ARG A 179 3.92 -5.77 -12.66
C ARG A 179 5.31 -6.20 -12.21
N CYS A 180 6.20 -5.23 -12.12
CA CYS A 180 7.49 -5.42 -11.48
C CYS A 180 7.52 -4.62 -10.19
N HIS A 181 7.72 -5.30 -9.08
CA HIS A 181 7.92 -4.71 -7.76
C HIS A 181 9.38 -4.90 -7.35
N TYR A 182 10.05 -3.85 -6.92
CA TYR A 182 11.39 -3.94 -6.35
C TYR A 182 11.60 -2.92 -5.23
N TYR A 183 12.46 -3.27 -4.28
CA TYR A 183 12.70 -2.47 -3.08
C TYR A 183 14.11 -2.62 -2.52
N SER A 184 14.56 -1.60 -1.79
CA SER A 184 15.81 -1.64 -1.02
C SER A 184 15.68 -2.56 0.18
N TYR A 185 16.70 -3.41 0.41
CA TYR A 185 16.81 -4.26 1.58
C TYR A 185 17.90 -3.75 2.54
N PRO A 186 17.66 -3.73 3.87
CA PRO A 186 16.43 -4.15 4.55
C PRO A 186 15.26 -3.21 4.29
N TYR A 187 14.04 -3.75 4.32
CA TYR A 187 12.82 -2.99 4.11
C TYR A 187 12.48 -2.15 5.36
N THR A 188 12.41 -0.83 5.23
CA THR A 188 12.19 0.08 6.38
C THR A 188 10.90 0.89 6.31
N MET A 189 10.09 0.73 5.26
CA MET A 189 8.86 1.51 5.10
C MET A 189 7.69 0.86 5.85
N GLU A 190 6.66 1.65 6.14
CA GLU A 190 5.49 1.20 6.91
C GLU A 190 4.43 0.51 6.05
N ASN A 191 4.46 0.71 4.73
CA ASN A 191 3.44 0.19 3.82
C ASN A 191 4.07 -0.86 2.91
N TYR A 192 3.32 -1.86 2.46
CA TYR A 192 3.72 -2.76 1.37
C TYR A 192 2.48 -3.12 0.55
N ASP A 193 2.32 -2.50 -0.61
CA ASP A 193 1.12 -2.63 -1.42
C ASP A 193 1.20 -3.74 -2.47
N LYS A 194 0.01 -4.28 -2.77
CA LYS A 194 -0.32 -5.23 -3.83
C LYS A 194 0.55 -6.50 -3.85
N ILE A 195 0.76 -7.13 -2.70
CA ILE A 195 1.46 -8.41 -2.57
C ILE A 195 0.69 -9.53 -3.32
N SER A 196 1.38 -10.29 -4.18
CA SER A 196 0.84 -11.43 -4.94
C SER A 196 1.23 -12.79 -4.33
N ASN A 197 0.74 -13.89 -4.90
CA ASN A 197 1.16 -15.24 -4.53
C ASN A 197 2.65 -15.51 -4.78
N ASN A 198 3.34 -14.71 -5.60
CA ASN A 198 4.78 -14.86 -5.83
C ASN A 198 5.62 -14.23 -4.73
N PHE A 199 4.99 -13.63 -3.71
CA PHE A 199 5.68 -13.04 -2.58
C PHE A 199 6.70 -14.02 -1.99
N PRO A 200 8.00 -13.68 -1.96
CA PRO A 200 9.03 -14.62 -1.53
C PRO A 200 9.00 -14.89 -0.02
N GLY A 201 8.36 -14.01 0.77
CA GLY A 201 8.42 -14.04 2.24
C GLY A 201 9.55 -13.15 2.76
N GLY A 202 9.98 -13.40 3.99
CA GLY A 202 10.97 -12.57 4.70
C GLY A 202 10.35 -11.88 5.91
N LEU A 203 11.14 -11.12 6.66
CA LEU A 203 10.70 -10.48 7.90
C LEU A 203 10.66 -8.95 7.76
N PHE A 204 9.47 -8.36 7.86
CA PHE A 204 9.22 -6.95 7.60
C PHE A 204 8.75 -6.24 8.87
N LYS A 205 9.68 -6.01 9.81
CA LYS A 205 9.38 -5.45 11.14
C LYS A 205 8.82 -4.01 11.12
N CYS A 206 9.10 -3.24 10.07
CA CYS A 206 8.65 -1.85 9.95
C CYS A 206 7.26 -1.73 9.32
N VAL A 207 6.80 -2.76 8.61
CA VAL A 207 5.51 -2.71 7.90
C VAL A 207 4.35 -2.81 8.89
N ARG A 208 3.36 -1.96 8.69
CA ARG A 208 2.10 -1.82 9.46
C ARG A 208 0.89 -1.97 8.56
N GLU A 209 1.00 -1.61 7.28
CA GLU A 209 -0.09 -1.69 6.33
C GLU A 209 0.32 -2.52 5.11
N ILE A 210 -0.50 -3.48 4.72
CA ILE A 210 -0.33 -4.20 3.45
C ILE A 210 -1.63 -4.24 2.65
N SER A 211 -1.48 -4.33 1.34
CA SER A 211 -2.55 -4.74 0.43
C SER A 211 -2.14 -6.00 -0.34
N LEU A 212 -3.10 -6.91 -0.51
CA LEU A 212 -2.93 -8.19 -1.21
C LEU A 212 -3.76 -8.17 -2.48
N PHE A 213 -3.17 -8.59 -3.59
CA PHE A 213 -3.83 -8.65 -4.90
C PHE A 213 -3.17 -9.70 -5.78
N ASP A 214 -3.99 -10.59 -6.36
CA ASP A 214 -3.58 -11.54 -7.39
C ASP A 214 -4.80 -11.97 -8.22
N GLU A 215 -4.58 -12.41 -9.45
CA GLU A 215 -5.60 -13.09 -10.27
C GLU A 215 -5.79 -14.54 -9.86
N ARG A 216 -4.81 -15.13 -9.17
CA ARG A 216 -4.91 -16.49 -8.62
C ARG A 216 -5.45 -16.46 -7.19
N PRO A 217 -6.20 -17.47 -6.76
CA PRO A 217 -6.74 -17.50 -5.41
C PRO A 217 -5.66 -17.65 -4.34
N PHE A 218 -5.73 -16.85 -3.28
CA PHE A 218 -4.85 -16.98 -2.12
C PHE A 218 -5.27 -18.15 -1.24
N GLN A 219 -4.41 -19.15 -1.08
CA GLN A 219 -4.71 -20.29 -0.22
C GLN A 219 -4.40 -19.97 1.26
N HIS A 220 -4.88 -20.81 2.17
CA HIS A 220 -4.65 -20.66 3.60
C HIS A 220 -3.16 -20.51 3.95
N GLU A 221 -2.30 -21.31 3.31
CA GLU A 221 -0.85 -21.30 3.51
C GLU A 221 -0.21 -19.96 3.12
N PHE A 222 -0.81 -19.21 2.20
CA PHE A 222 -0.38 -17.85 1.87
C PHE A 222 -0.60 -16.90 3.05
N PHE A 223 -1.74 -16.99 3.72
CA PHE A 223 -2.04 -16.14 4.88
C PHE A 223 -1.14 -16.45 6.08
N ILE A 224 -0.72 -17.71 6.26
CA ILE A 224 0.31 -18.09 7.25
C ILE A 224 1.60 -17.32 6.93
N LYS A 225 2.07 -17.42 5.69
CA LYS A 225 3.27 -16.72 5.22
C LYS A 225 3.19 -15.20 5.43
N ILE A 226 2.00 -14.61 5.22
CA ILE A 226 1.75 -13.19 5.51
C ILE A 226 1.87 -12.90 7.02
N SER A 227 1.24 -13.68 7.90
CA SER A 227 1.33 -13.45 9.35
C SER A 227 2.77 -13.54 9.88
N GLU A 228 3.56 -14.47 9.36
CA GLU A 228 4.97 -14.64 9.73
C GLU A 228 5.84 -13.50 9.21
N ALA A 229 5.55 -13.02 8.00
CA ALA A 229 6.32 -11.96 7.37
C ALA A 229 6.07 -10.59 8.00
N PHE A 230 4.85 -10.35 8.48
CA PHE A 230 4.38 -9.05 8.97
C PHE A 230 3.89 -9.14 10.42
N PRO A 231 4.78 -9.39 11.40
CA PRO A 231 4.38 -9.67 12.78
C PRO A 231 3.71 -8.49 13.52
N PHE A 232 3.83 -7.26 12.98
CA PHE A 232 3.23 -6.05 13.55
C PHE A 232 2.16 -5.43 12.64
N LEU A 233 1.54 -6.25 11.79
CA LEU A 233 0.53 -5.80 10.84
C LEU A 233 -0.67 -5.18 11.56
N GLN A 234 -1.01 -3.94 11.20
CA GLN A 234 -2.16 -3.19 11.73
C GLN A 234 -3.29 -3.12 10.71
N LYS A 235 -2.97 -3.02 9.42
CA LYS A 235 -3.97 -2.89 8.36
C LYS A 235 -3.74 -3.90 7.26
N LEU A 236 -4.79 -4.66 6.94
CA LEU A 236 -4.83 -5.60 5.84
C LEU A 236 -5.94 -5.22 4.87
N THR A 237 -5.58 -4.99 3.61
CA THR A 237 -6.53 -4.86 2.51
C THR A 237 -6.37 -6.05 1.57
N LEU A 238 -7.47 -6.69 1.19
CA LEU A 238 -7.46 -7.80 0.25
C LEU A 238 -8.39 -7.49 -0.92
N GLU A 239 -7.88 -7.74 -2.13
CA GLU A 239 -8.61 -7.64 -3.39
C GLU A 239 -8.35 -8.94 -4.17
N ASN A 240 -9.33 -9.84 -4.19
CA ASN A 240 -9.25 -11.12 -4.91
C ASN A 240 -10.64 -11.74 -5.04
N PHE A 241 -11.14 -11.82 -6.28
CA PHE A 241 -12.48 -12.35 -6.54
C PHE A 241 -12.50 -13.87 -6.77
N GLN A 242 -11.35 -14.53 -6.79
CA GLN A 242 -11.26 -15.97 -7.01
C GLN A 242 -11.53 -16.74 -5.72
N SER A 243 -12.29 -17.82 -5.82
CA SER A 243 -12.55 -18.74 -4.72
C SER A 243 -11.32 -19.56 -4.34
N GLN A 244 -11.21 -19.94 -3.07
CA GLN A 244 -10.13 -20.81 -2.61
C GLN A 244 -10.34 -22.22 -3.15
N ASN A 245 -9.28 -22.83 -3.68
CA ASN A 245 -9.34 -24.17 -4.28
C ASN A 245 -9.59 -25.25 -3.23
N LYS A 246 -8.96 -25.10 -2.06
CA LYS A 246 -9.21 -25.93 -0.89
C LYS A 246 -10.22 -25.21 -0.01
N LYS A 247 -11.50 -25.50 -0.23
CA LYS A 247 -12.45 -25.33 0.87
C LYS A 247 -11.99 -26.31 1.92
N SER A 248 -11.56 -25.81 3.07
CA SER A 248 -11.40 -26.64 4.25
C SER A 248 -12.78 -27.20 4.53
N ASP A 249 -13.05 -28.38 3.97
CA ASP A 249 -14.10 -29.22 4.48
C ASP A 249 -13.85 -29.36 5.99
N GLU A 250 -14.91 -29.52 6.77
CA GLU A 250 -14.86 -29.57 8.24
C GLU A 250 -13.90 -30.65 8.80
N ASP A 251 -13.34 -31.50 7.92
CA ASP A 251 -12.40 -32.58 8.21
C ASP A 251 -10.90 -32.23 8.13
N ASP A 252 -10.50 -31.05 7.62
CA ASP A 252 -9.08 -30.65 7.62
C ASP A 252 -8.65 -30.05 8.98
N GLN A 253 -8.70 -30.88 10.03
CA GLN A 253 -8.36 -30.55 11.43
C GLN A 253 -6.88 -30.17 11.66
N HIS A 254 -6.08 -30.07 10.61
CA HIS A 254 -4.62 -29.89 10.68
C HIS A 254 -4.11 -28.53 10.17
N LEU A 255 -4.99 -27.62 9.74
CA LEU A 255 -4.55 -26.28 9.36
C LEU A 255 -4.18 -25.44 10.59
N SER A 256 -3.01 -24.83 10.55
CA SER A 256 -2.53 -23.93 11.60
C SER A 256 -3.42 -22.69 11.71
N ILE A 257 -3.89 -22.38 12.91
CA ILE A 257 -4.65 -21.15 13.16
C ILE A 257 -3.74 -19.95 12.93
N ILE A 258 -4.19 -18.99 12.13
CA ILE A 258 -3.43 -17.78 11.78
C ILE A 258 -3.69 -16.68 12.78
N GLU A 259 -2.66 -16.17 13.45
CA GLU A 259 -2.80 -15.08 14.42
C GLU A 259 -2.40 -13.73 13.83
N TYR A 260 -3.28 -12.74 13.98
CA TYR A 260 -3.03 -11.36 13.55
C TYR A 260 -3.05 -10.40 14.74
N SER A 261 -2.17 -10.60 15.73
CA SER A 261 -2.26 -10.00 17.07
C SER A 261 -2.35 -8.46 17.13
N TYR A 262 -1.88 -7.75 16.08
CA TYR A 262 -1.84 -6.29 16.03
C TYR A 262 -2.83 -5.67 15.03
N LEU A 263 -3.64 -6.48 14.35
CA LEU A 263 -4.54 -6.02 13.32
C LEU A 263 -5.65 -5.14 13.91
N THR A 264 -5.80 -3.93 13.40
CA THR A 264 -6.84 -2.97 13.80
C THR A 264 -7.82 -2.68 12.68
N GLU A 265 -7.43 -2.92 11.42
CA GLU A 265 -8.26 -2.66 10.24
C GLU A 265 -8.15 -3.80 9.22
N LEU A 266 -9.30 -4.34 8.82
CA LEU A 266 -9.44 -5.38 7.81
C LEU A 266 -10.40 -4.92 6.71
N ARG A 267 -9.93 -4.85 5.47
CA ARG A 267 -10.71 -4.41 4.30
C ARG A 267 -10.89 -5.54 3.31
N LEU A 268 -12.14 -5.96 3.13
CA LEU A 268 -12.62 -7.10 2.34
C LEU A 268 -13.77 -6.67 1.42
N LEU A 269 -13.63 -5.54 0.73
CA LEU A 269 -14.69 -5.00 -0.13
C LEU A 269 -14.75 -5.70 -1.49
N ASP A 270 -13.61 -6.09 -2.04
CA ASP A 270 -13.47 -6.61 -3.40
C ASP A 270 -12.94 -8.05 -3.36
N VAL A 271 -13.63 -8.91 -2.61
CA VAL A 271 -13.18 -10.27 -2.32
C VAL A 271 -14.26 -11.32 -2.51
N HIS A 272 -13.85 -12.56 -2.79
CA HIS A 272 -14.72 -13.73 -2.68
C HIS A 272 -15.09 -14.05 -1.21
N ASP A 273 -16.26 -14.65 -0.99
CA ASP A 273 -16.79 -15.01 0.34
C ASP A 273 -15.82 -15.88 1.18
N ASP A 274 -15.05 -16.75 0.52
CA ASP A 274 -14.08 -17.64 1.17
C ASP A 274 -13.06 -16.86 2.02
N TYR A 275 -12.67 -15.66 1.58
CA TYR A 275 -11.73 -14.83 2.33
C TYR A 275 -12.37 -14.20 3.56
N ILE A 276 -13.65 -13.81 3.47
CA ILE A 276 -14.40 -13.35 4.65
C ILE A 276 -14.51 -14.50 5.65
N GLU A 277 -14.77 -15.73 5.17
CA GLU A 277 -14.75 -16.91 6.02
C GLU A 277 -13.36 -17.14 6.64
N GLN A 278 -12.28 -17.08 5.87
CA GLN A 278 -10.89 -17.25 6.36
C GLN A 278 -10.56 -16.36 7.57
N PHE A 279 -11.08 -15.11 7.62
CA PHE A 279 -10.86 -14.19 8.75
C PHE A 279 -11.91 -14.28 9.86
N LEU A 280 -13.18 -14.61 9.53
CA LEU A 280 -14.23 -14.67 10.54
C LEU A 280 -14.32 -16.04 11.23
N PHE A 281 -13.90 -17.13 10.59
CA PHE A 281 -13.88 -18.46 11.21
C PHE A 281 -12.80 -18.52 12.30
N HIS A 282 -13.21 -18.75 13.55
CA HIS A 282 -12.28 -18.80 14.68
C HIS A 282 -11.33 -19.99 14.64
N SER A 283 -11.65 -21.04 13.87
CA SER A 283 -10.75 -22.18 13.65
C SER A 283 -9.73 -21.93 12.54
N LYS A 284 -9.86 -20.84 11.77
CA LYS A 284 -8.93 -20.47 10.69
C LYS A 284 -8.02 -19.31 11.11
N SER A 285 -8.54 -18.38 11.91
CA SER A 285 -7.78 -17.22 12.36
C SER A 285 -8.17 -16.74 13.74
N VAL A 286 -7.21 -16.08 14.40
CA VAL A 286 -7.40 -15.37 15.65
C VAL A 286 -7.19 -13.89 15.41
N LEU A 287 -8.29 -13.16 15.53
CA LEU A 287 -8.32 -11.71 15.46
C LEU A 287 -8.16 -11.09 16.86
N PRO A 288 -7.49 -9.94 17.01
CA PRO A 288 -7.49 -9.16 18.24
C PRO A 288 -8.83 -8.44 18.45
N ASN A 289 -9.01 -7.85 19.63
CA ASN A 289 -10.17 -7.01 19.92
C ASN A 289 -10.06 -5.64 19.24
N ASN A 290 -11.21 -4.99 19.04
CA ASN A 290 -11.33 -3.62 18.54
C ASN A 290 -11.01 -3.44 17.04
N ILE A 291 -11.36 -4.43 16.22
CA ILE A 291 -11.12 -4.36 14.77
C ILE A 291 -12.17 -3.51 14.07
N SER A 292 -11.72 -2.78 13.05
CA SER A 292 -12.57 -2.17 12.02
C SER A 292 -12.64 -3.09 10.81
N LEU A 293 -13.85 -3.52 10.43
CA LEU A 293 -14.09 -4.38 9.26
C LEU A 293 -14.78 -3.57 8.16
N SER A 294 -14.22 -3.56 6.94
CA SER A 294 -14.90 -3.11 5.73
C SER A 294 -15.26 -4.31 4.87
N VAL A 295 -16.55 -4.51 4.55
CA VAL A 295 -17.02 -5.70 3.82
C VAL A 295 -18.34 -5.44 3.10
N GLN A 296 -18.60 -6.19 2.02
CA GLN A 296 -19.93 -6.18 1.40
C GLN A 296 -20.97 -6.84 2.31
N TYR A 297 -22.12 -6.19 2.50
CA TYR A 297 -23.15 -6.67 3.43
C TYR A 297 -23.71 -8.03 3.03
N ASP A 298 -24.00 -8.25 1.75
CA ASP A 298 -24.55 -9.52 1.26
C ASP A 298 -23.59 -10.68 1.47
N PHE A 299 -22.29 -10.43 1.31
CA PHE A 299 -21.26 -11.47 1.45
C PHE A 299 -21.10 -11.84 2.92
N LEU A 300 -21.04 -10.82 3.79
CA LEU A 300 -21.04 -11.03 5.24
C LEU A 300 -22.27 -11.79 5.72
N LYS A 301 -23.46 -11.45 5.20
CA LYS A 301 -24.72 -12.12 5.52
C LYS A 301 -24.71 -13.59 5.10
N ARG A 302 -24.15 -13.92 3.93
CA ARG A 302 -24.00 -15.32 3.48
C ARG A 302 -23.03 -16.10 4.37
N VAL A 303 -21.82 -15.58 4.61
CA VAL A 303 -20.77 -16.25 5.40
C VAL A 303 -21.20 -16.52 6.84
N THR A 304 -21.91 -15.57 7.44
CA THR A 304 -22.45 -15.69 8.81
C THR A 304 -23.76 -16.47 8.89
N ASN A 305 -24.26 -16.99 7.77
CA ASN A 305 -25.60 -17.59 7.64
C ASN A 305 -26.68 -16.73 8.30
N HIS A 306 -26.92 -15.54 7.76
CA HIS A 306 -27.88 -14.58 8.31
C HIS A 306 -27.58 -14.21 9.78
N PHE A 307 -26.30 -14.11 10.15
CA PHE A 307 -25.86 -13.79 11.51
C PHE A 307 -26.29 -14.85 12.55
N THR A 308 -26.31 -16.13 12.17
CA THR A 308 -26.65 -17.26 13.06
C THR A 308 -25.56 -18.32 13.19
N ARG A 309 -24.50 -18.26 12.38
CA ARG A 309 -23.40 -19.25 12.38
C ARG A 309 -22.49 -19.07 13.59
N GLU A 310 -22.41 -20.02 14.52
CA GLU A 310 -21.61 -19.83 15.74
C GLU A 310 -20.10 -19.73 15.49
N GLN A 311 -19.58 -20.46 14.49
CA GLN A 311 -18.14 -20.54 14.19
C GLN A 311 -17.54 -19.20 13.72
N THR A 312 -18.34 -18.31 13.14
CA THR A 312 -17.90 -16.95 12.79
C THR A 312 -18.14 -15.94 13.92
N ARG A 313 -18.99 -16.27 14.89
CA ARG A 313 -19.44 -15.33 15.93
C ARG A 313 -18.31 -14.88 16.86
N ILE A 314 -17.35 -15.77 17.15
CA ILE A 314 -16.24 -15.46 18.08
C ILE A 314 -15.37 -14.31 17.56
N ASN A 315 -14.95 -14.35 16.30
CA ASN A 315 -14.17 -13.25 15.71
C ASN A 315 -15.05 -12.05 15.39
N SER A 316 -16.32 -12.26 14.98
CA SER A 316 -17.26 -11.16 14.79
C SER A 316 -17.49 -10.34 16.05
N ALA A 317 -17.53 -10.99 17.22
CA ALA A 317 -17.68 -10.29 18.50
C ALA A 317 -16.51 -9.35 18.83
N LYS A 318 -15.35 -9.49 18.20
CA LYS A 318 -14.18 -8.64 18.40
C LYS A 318 -14.20 -7.37 17.57
N ILE A 319 -15.14 -7.29 16.62
CA ILE A 319 -15.29 -6.15 15.71
C ILE A 319 -16.01 -5.01 16.42
N LYS A 320 -15.42 -3.83 16.32
CA LYS A 320 -15.87 -2.60 16.98
C LYS A 320 -16.47 -1.60 16.00
N HIS A 321 -15.98 -1.60 14.76
CA HIS A 321 -16.48 -0.76 13.68
C HIS A 321 -16.75 -1.62 12.46
N VAL A 322 -17.92 -1.44 11.85
CA VAL A 322 -18.26 -2.12 10.59
C VAL A 322 -18.59 -1.06 9.55
N PHE A 323 -17.88 -1.12 8.43
CA PHE A 323 -18.18 -0.36 7.23
C PHE A 323 -18.80 -1.32 6.21
N LEU A 324 -20.07 -1.10 5.90
CA LEU A 324 -20.82 -1.93 4.97
C LEU A 324 -20.89 -1.24 3.62
N ALA A 325 -20.70 -2.04 2.57
CA ALA A 325 -20.97 -1.66 1.19
C ALA A 325 -22.09 -2.53 0.60
N GLY A 326 -22.78 -2.00 -0.40
CA GLY A 326 -23.81 -2.70 -1.16
C GLY A 326 -25.26 -2.40 -0.74
N PRO A 327 -26.24 -2.91 -1.51
CA PRO A 327 -27.65 -2.73 -1.25
C PRO A 327 -28.11 -3.46 0.03
N GLY A 328 -29.24 -3.05 0.60
CA GLY A 328 -29.84 -3.73 1.77
C GLY A 328 -29.27 -3.36 3.13
N GLN A 329 -28.26 -2.49 3.19
CA GLN A 329 -27.64 -2.02 4.42
C GLN A 329 -28.52 -1.09 5.29
N HIS A 330 -29.63 -0.57 4.73
CA HIS A 330 -30.47 0.44 5.39
C HIS A 330 -31.29 -0.10 6.58
N HIS A 331 -31.46 -1.42 6.72
CA HIS A 331 -32.18 -2.04 7.83
C HIS A 331 -31.46 -3.29 8.34
N LEU A 332 -30.59 -3.11 9.33
CA LEU A 332 -29.88 -4.19 10.00
C LEU A 332 -30.84 -4.95 10.94
N SER A 333 -30.79 -6.29 10.92
CA SER A 333 -31.64 -7.14 11.76
C SER A 333 -31.20 -7.10 13.23
N LYS A 334 -32.06 -7.55 14.14
CA LYS A 334 -31.65 -7.74 15.55
C LYS A 334 -30.49 -8.73 15.68
N ASP A 335 -30.49 -9.77 14.85
CA ASP A 335 -29.44 -10.79 14.83
C ASP A 335 -28.08 -10.17 14.49
N PHE A 336 -28.03 -9.20 13.58
CA PHE A 336 -26.80 -8.45 13.28
C PHE A 336 -26.20 -7.83 14.55
N TYR A 337 -26.98 -7.08 15.33
CA TYR A 337 -26.48 -6.44 16.55
C TYR A 337 -26.07 -7.45 17.62
N GLN A 338 -26.75 -8.60 17.71
CA GLN A 338 -26.35 -9.68 18.60
C GLN A 338 -25.04 -10.35 18.17
N TYR A 339 -24.77 -10.36 16.86
CA TYR A 339 -23.57 -10.92 16.26
C TYR A 339 -22.33 -10.03 16.42
N PHE A 340 -22.54 -8.72 16.54
CA PHE A 340 -21.52 -7.70 16.79
C PHE A 340 -21.76 -6.98 18.12
N PRO A 341 -21.67 -7.66 19.28
CA PRO A 341 -22.02 -7.10 20.59
C PRO A 341 -21.15 -5.90 21.01
N ASN A 342 -19.94 -5.75 20.45
CA ASN A 342 -19.01 -4.66 20.75
C ASN A 342 -19.05 -3.51 19.74
N LEU A 343 -20.04 -3.49 18.85
CA LEU A 343 -20.17 -2.48 17.80
C LEU A 343 -20.41 -1.09 18.41
N GLN A 344 -19.46 -0.18 18.20
CA GLN A 344 -19.57 1.21 18.66
C GLN A 344 -20.07 2.14 17.57
N SER A 345 -19.71 1.86 16.32
CA SER A 345 -20.26 2.57 15.18
C SER A 345 -20.33 1.67 13.95
N TYR A 346 -21.26 1.99 13.06
CA TYR A 346 -21.30 1.46 11.71
C TYR A 346 -21.50 2.61 10.73
N CYS A 347 -20.88 2.48 9.56
CA CYS A 347 -21.04 3.44 8.48
C CYS A 347 -21.43 2.71 7.20
N PHE A 348 -22.22 3.39 6.39
CA PHE A 348 -22.63 2.92 5.08
C PHE A 348 -21.89 3.71 4.03
N SER A 349 -21.40 3.06 2.98
CA SER A 349 -21.10 3.76 1.74
C SER A 349 -22.10 3.43 0.66
N LEU A 350 -22.54 4.48 -0.01
CA LEU A 350 -23.15 4.41 -1.33
C LEU A 350 -22.00 4.30 -2.35
N ILE A 351 -21.29 3.18 -2.36
CA ILE A 351 -20.45 2.86 -3.53
C ILE A 351 -21.41 2.18 -4.51
N THR A 352 -21.82 2.94 -5.52
CA THR A 352 -22.49 2.47 -6.74
C THR A 352 -21.49 2.05 -7.77
#